data_AF-A0A2E0XRF7-F1
#
_entry.id   AF-A0A2E0XRF7-F1
#
_cell.length_a   1.000
_cell.length_b   1.000
_cell.length_c   1.000
_cell.angle_alpha   90.00
_cell.angle_beta   90.00
_cell.angle_gamma   90.00
#
_symmetry.space_group_name_H-M   'P 1'
#
loop_
_entity.id
_entity.type
_entity.pdbx_description
1 polymer ?
#
loop_
_entity_poly.entity_id
_entity_poly.type
_entity_poly.pdbx_seq_one_letter_code
_entity_poly.pdbx_strand_id
1 'polypeptide(L)'
;MVPLSWPDSSTAQWALYVSSLYATARRNHQRVKIYGDQGALVYQWEDTDHLQAAVGPVFVDEGQWMSMPIPQRFKATEPEESANFTQSIIEDKEMQPNFQDGLRNQEILEAVETSARDRHEVDLPLAA
;
A
#
# COMPACT_ATOMS: atom_id res chain seq x y z
N MET A 1 -0.52 15.53 29.83
CA MET A 1 -1.19 14.40 29.15
C MET A 1 -2.35 15.01 28.38
N VAL A 2 -2.17 15.23 27.08
CA VAL A 2 -3.21 15.82 26.22
C VAL A 2 -4.17 14.69 25.84
N PRO A 3 -5.48 14.81 26.07
CA PRO A 3 -6.42 13.78 25.68
C PRO A 3 -6.50 13.73 24.16
N LEU A 4 -6.28 12.56 23.57
CA LEU A 4 -6.57 12.31 22.16
C LEU A 4 -8.09 12.25 22.00
N SER A 5 -8.70 13.37 21.61
CA SER A 5 -10.09 13.37 21.13
C SER A 5 -10.07 13.03 19.65
N TRP A 6 -10.50 11.82 19.31
CA TRP A 6 -10.60 11.36 17.93
C TRP A 6 -11.77 12.06 17.21
N PRO A 7 -11.59 12.51 15.95
CA PRO A 7 -12.69 13.03 15.14
C PRO A 7 -13.71 11.93 14.77
N ASP A 8 -14.92 12.33 14.40
CA ASP A 8 -16.04 11.45 14.05
C ASP A 8 -15.64 10.38 13.01
N SER A 9 -15.81 9.11 13.39
CA SER A 9 -15.18 7.95 12.76
C SER A 9 -15.89 7.44 11.50
N SER A 10 -16.96 8.10 11.03
CA SER A 10 -17.77 7.58 9.92
C SER A 10 -17.21 7.86 8.51
N THR A 11 -16.17 8.68 8.37
CA THR A 11 -15.59 9.05 7.06
C THR A 11 -14.06 9.14 7.02
N ALA A 12 -13.39 9.03 8.16
CA ALA A 12 -11.93 9.16 8.22
C ALA A 12 -11.25 7.84 7.83
N GLN A 13 -10.48 7.88 6.74
CA GLN A 13 -9.59 6.79 6.35
C GLN A 13 -8.22 7.01 6.98
N TRP A 14 -7.60 5.93 7.46
CA TRP A 14 -6.31 5.97 8.13
C TRP A 14 -5.36 4.94 7.52
N ALA A 15 -4.07 5.27 7.51
CA ALA A 15 -3.02 4.37 7.06
C ALA A 15 -1.83 4.43 8.02
N LEU A 16 -1.09 3.33 8.12
CA LEU A 16 0.17 3.23 8.87
C LEU A 16 1.24 2.67 7.94
N TYR A 17 2.35 3.38 7.87
CA TYR A 17 3.53 2.97 7.13
C TYR A 17 4.69 2.73 8.09
N VAL A 18 5.41 1.62 7.88
CA VAL A 18 6.61 1.30 8.65
C VAL A 18 7.67 0.79 7.68
N SER A 19 8.84 1.40 7.71
CA SER A 19 10.03 0.96 6.99
C SER A 19 11.20 0.88 7.95
N SER A 20 12.00 -0.18 7.88
CA SER A 20 13.13 -0.36 8.77
C SER A 20 14.18 -1.30 8.17
N LEU A 21 15.45 -0.89 8.26
CA LEU A 21 16.61 -1.74 7.98
C LEU A 21 17.02 -2.58 9.21
N TYR A 22 16.36 -2.38 10.36
CA TYR A 22 16.67 -3.03 11.64
C TYR A 22 15.63 -4.07 12.06
N ALA A 23 14.81 -4.55 11.12
CA ALA A 23 13.88 -5.64 11.36
C ALA A 23 14.64 -6.99 11.34
N THR A 24 15.19 -7.40 12.49
CA THR A 24 15.97 -8.64 12.63
C THR A 24 15.25 -9.84 12.01
N ALA A 25 16.02 -10.65 11.26
CA ALA A 25 15.54 -11.83 10.51
C ALA A 25 14.52 -11.54 9.39
N ARG A 26 14.28 -10.27 9.04
CA ARG A 26 13.56 -9.90 7.82
C ARG A 26 14.54 -9.61 6.69
N ARG A 27 14.22 -10.11 5.49
CA ARG A 27 14.90 -9.74 4.25
C ARG A 27 14.06 -8.67 3.57
N ASN A 28 13.26 -9.05 2.57
CA ASN A 28 12.35 -8.15 1.88
C ASN A 28 10.91 -8.29 2.41
N HIS A 29 10.70 -8.02 3.71
CA HIS A 29 9.39 -8.21 4.37
C HIS A 29 8.43 -7.07 4.07
N GLN A 30 8.01 -6.97 2.82
CA GLN A 30 6.98 -6.04 2.42
C GLN A 30 5.62 -6.67 2.66
N ARG A 31 4.77 -5.98 3.42
CA ARG A 31 3.44 -6.45 3.78
C ARG A 31 2.45 -5.31 3.69
N VAL A 32 1.36 -5.53 2.98
CA VAL A 32 0.26 -4.57 2.85
C VAL A 32 -0.99 -5.19 3.44
N LYS A 33 -1.73 -4.40 4.23
CA LYS A 33 -2.98 -4.80 4.85
C LYS A 33 -4.03 -3.75 4.56
N ILE A 34 -5.17 -4.17 4.05
CA ILE A 34 -6.30 -3.30 3.75
C ILE A 34 -7.50 -3.84 4.51
N TYR A 35 -8.15 -2.97 5.26
CA TYR A 35 -9.35 -3.27 6.04
C TYR A 35 -10.46 -2.33 5.56
N GLY A 36 -11.57 -2.93 5.14
CA GLY A 36 -12.76 -2.23 4.69
C GLY A 36 -14.01 -2.78 5.38
N ASP A 37 -15.14 -2.17 5.06
CA ASP A 37 -16.46 -2.54 5.55
C ASP A 37 -16.93 -3.91 5.03
N GLN A 38 -16.48 -4.32 3.83
CA GLN A 38 -16.83 -5.61 3.21
C GLN A 38 -15.82 -6.73 3.47
N GLY A 39 -14.71 -6.44 4.17
CA GLY A 39 -13.69 -7.42 4.44
C GLY A 39 -12.28 -6.86 4.52
N ALA A 40 -11.31 -7.76 4.53
CA ALA A 40 -9.90 -7.43 4.66
C ALA A 40 -9.02 -8.30 3.78
N LEU A 41 -7.90 -7.72 3.33
CA LEU A 41 -6.89 -8.37 2.51
C LEU A 41 -5.50 -8.17 3.13
N VAL A 42 -4.69 -9.21 3.10
CA VAL A 42 -3.27 -9.16 3.48
C VAL A 42 -2.44 -9.80 2.39
N TYR A 43 -1.50 -9.02 1.87
CA TYR A 43 -0.46 -9.48 0.94
C TYR A 43 0.91 -9.38 1.60
N GLN A 44 1.79 -10.33 1.32
CA GLN A 44 3.16 -10.35 1.82
C GLN A 44 4.11 -10.83 0.72
N TRP A 45 5.25 -10.17 0.59
CA TRP A 45 6.23 -10.50 -0.44
C TRP A 45 6.88 -11.88 -0.25
N GLU A 46 6.93 -12.41 0.97
CA GLU A 46 7.43 -13.77 1.19
C GLU A 46 6.49 -14.88 0.70
N ASP A 47 5.24 -14.56 0.35
CA ASP A 47 4.28 -15.46 -0.27
C ASP A 47 3.60 -14.75 -1.43
N THR A 48 4.32 -14.64 -2.55
CA THR A 48 3.85 -13.97 -3.76
C THR A 48 2.75 -14.74 -4.50
N ASP A 49 2.46 -15.98 -4.08
CA ASP A 49 1.49 -16.85 -4.72
C ASP A 49 0.12 -16.80 -4.05
N HIS A 50 0.02 -16.29 -2.82
CA HIS A 50 -1.22 -16.24 -2.07
C HIS A 50 -1.48 -14.87 -1.43
N LEU A 51 -2.75 -14.61 -1.18
CA LEU A 51 -3.20 -13.51 -0.32
C LEU A 51 -4.08 -14.07 0.79
N GLN A 52 -4.05 -13.46 1.97
CA GLN A 52 -5.04 -13.77 2.99
C GLN A 52 -6.24 -12.86 2.79
N ALA A 53 -7.44 -13.44 2.80
CA ALA A 53 -8.69 -12.72 2.66
C ALA A 53 -9.66 -13.08 3.78
N ALA A 54 -10.40 -12.10 4.26
CA ALA A 54 -11.61 -12.28 5.05
C ALA A 54 -12.70 -11.49 4.33
N VAL A 55 -13.54 -12.16 3.53
CA VAL A 55 -14.53 -11.51 2.65
C VAL A 55 -15.91 -12.10 2.91
N GLY A 56 -16.87 -11.21 3.15
CA GLY A 56 -18.26 -11.58 3.44
C GLY A 56 -18.52 -11.91 4.91
N PRO A 57 -19.80 -11.92 5.32
CA PRO A 57 -20.19 -11.92 6.74
C PRO A 57 -19.63 -13.10 7.52
N VAL A 58 -19.66 -14.30 6.92
CA VAL A 58 -19.20 -15.54 7.56
C VAL A 58 -17.73 -15.49 7.96
N PHE A 59 -16.89 -14.85 7.16
CA PHE A 59 -15.45 -14.76 7.46
C PHE A 59 -15.14 -13.56 8.35
N VAL A 60 -15.84 -12.44 8.14
CA VAL A 60 -15.62 -11.21 8.91
C VAL A 60 -16.11 -11.35 10.35
N ASP A 61 -17.33 -11.84 10.56
CA ASP A 61 -17.96 -11.92 11.89
C ASP A 61 -17.25 -12.93 12.80
N GLU A 62 -16.73 -14.02 12.22
CA GLU A 62 -16.00 -15.08 12.93
C GLU A 62 -14.48 -14.84 12.97
N GLY A 63 -13.99 -13.72 12.40
CA GLY A 63 -12.57 -13.40 12.35
C GLY A 63 -11.73 -14.43 11.58
N GLN A 64 -12.33 -15.15 10.63
CA GLN A 64 -11.69 -16.20 9.86
C GLN A 64 -11.00 -15.64 8.62
N TRP A 65 -9.84 -16.22 8.32
CA TRP A 65 -9.04 -15.88 7.15
C TRP A 65 -8.90 -17.10 6.25
N MET A 66 -9.04 -16.88 4.95
CA MET A 66 -8.71 -17.88 3.93
C MET A 66 -7.45 -17.48 3.18
N SER A 67 -6.61 -18.46 2.86
CA SER A 67 -5.53 -18.28 1.90
C SER A 67 -6.10 -18.48 0.50
N MET A 68 -5.98 -17.47 -0.37
CA MET A 68 -6.43 -17.52 -1.74
C MET A 68 -5.23 -17.43 -2.69
N PRO A 69 -5.15 -18.28 -3.73
CA PRO A 69 -4.12 -18.15 -4.73
C PRO A 69 -4.31 -16.84 -5.51
N ILE A 70 -3.22 -16.12 -5.74
CA ILE A 70 -3.22 -14.93 -6.59
C ILE A 70 -3.43 -15.37 -8.04
N PRO A 71 -4.49 -14.90 -8.73
CA PRO A 71 -4.74 -15.22 -10.12
C PRO A 71 -3.53 -14.87 -11.00
N GLN A 72 -3.22 -15.72 -11.98
CA GLN A 72 -2.03 -15.57 -12.83
C GLN A 72 -1.89 -14.18 -13.46
N ARG A 73 -3.00 -13.55 -13.84
CA ARG A 73 -3.05 -12.19 -14.43
C ARG A 73 -2.57 -11.07 -13.50
N PHE A 74 -2.42 -11.34 -12.21
CA PHE A 74 -1.96 -10.37 -11.20
C PHE A 74 -0.57 -10.71 -10.66
N LYS A 75 0.03 -11.83 -11.08
CA LYS A 75 1.40 -12.14 -10.71
C LYS A 75 2.32 -11.26 -11.54
N ALA A 76 3.20 -10.52 -10.88
CA ALA A 76 4.26 -9.80 -11.57
C ALA A 76 5.15 -10.83 -12.29
N THR A 77 5.20 -10.78 -13.62
CA THR A 77 6.22 -11.53 -14.36
C THR A 77 7.43 -10.63 -14.59
N GLU A 78 8.61 -11.04 -14.14
CA GLU A 78 9.83 -10.22 -14.13
C GLU A 78 10.39 -9.73 -15.49
N PRO A 79 9.83 -10.04 -16.70
CA PRO A 79 10.13 -9.23 -17.88
C PRO A 79 9.24 -7.99 -18.05
N GLU A 80 8.15 -7.85 -17.28
CA GLU A 80 7.09 -6.88 -17.58
C GLU A 80 7.55 -5.42 -17.52
N GLU A 81 8.38 -4.98 -16.58
CA GLU A 81 8.68 -3.55 -16.48
C GLU A 81 9.44 -3.00 -17.71
N SER A 82 10.47 -3.72 -18.16
CA SER A 82 11.25 -3.35 -19.35
C SER A 82 10.49 -3.59 -20.66
N ALA A 83 9.72 -4.68 -20.72
CA ALA A 83 8.85 -4.98 -21.86
C ALA A 83 7.72 -3.95 -21.96
N ASN A 84 7.10 -3.56 -20.84
CA ASN A 84 6.05 -2.55 -20.77
C ASN A 84 6.58 -1.17 -21.14
N PHE A 85 7.80 -0.80 -20.74
CA PHE A 85 8.39 0.48 -21.15
C PHE A 85 8.59 0.55 -22.67
N THR A 86 9.23 -0.46 -23.26
CA THR A 86 9.47 -0.50 -24.71
C THR A 86 8.15 -0.58 -25.48
N GLN A 87 7.21 -1.41 -25.02
CA GLN A 87 5.90 -1.54 -25.64
C GLN A 87 5.10 -0.25 -25.56
N SER A 88 5.16 0.47 -24.44
CA SER A 88 4.48 1.76 -24.26
C SER A 88 5.02 2.81 -25.25
N ILE A 89 6.32 2.80 -25.55
CA ILE A 89 6.90 3.67 -26.60
C ILE A 89 6.37 3.28 -27.99
N ILE A 90 6.35 1.98 -28.31
CA ILE A 90 5.88 1.49 -29.61
C ILE A 90 4.39 1.81 -29.81
N GLU A 91 3.58 1.67 -28.77
CA GLU A 91 2.13 1.87 -28.79
C GLU A 91 1.70 3.32 -28.58
N ASP A 92 2.64 4.25 -28.38
CA ASP A 92 2.38 5.64 -27.99
C ASP A 92 1.43 5.75 -26.79
N LYS A 93 1.68 4.92 -25.77
CA LYS A 93 0.93 4.89 -24.51
C LYS A 93 1.78 5.41 -23.37
N GLU A 94 1.12 6.06 -22.42
CA GLU A 94 1.78 6.49 -21.20
C GLU A 94 2.14 5.27 -20.32
N MET A 95 3.44 5.12 -20.04
CA MET A 95 3.96 4.11 -19.13
C MET A 95 3.55 4.43 -17.69
N GLN A 96 3.20 3.41 -16.91
CA GLN A 96 2.91 3.52 -15.49
C GLN A 96 3.82 2.54 -14.71
N PRO A 97 4.44 2.95 -13.58
CA PRO A 97 4.43 4.31 -13.03
C PRO A 97 5.20 5.31 -13.90
N ASN A 98 4.81 6.58 -13.86
CA ASN A 98 5.43 7.69 -14.61
C ASN A 98 6.16 8.69 -13.67
N PHE A 99 6.66 9.79 -14.24
CA PHE A 99 7.32 10.84 -13.45
C PHE A 99 6.39 11.60 -12.51
N GLN A 100 5.09 11.68 -12.81
CA GLN A 100 4.12 12.29 -11.89
C GLN A 100 3.91 11.42 -10.66
N ASP A 101 3.88 10.09 -10.80
CA ASP A 101 3.85 9.18 -9.64
C ASP A 101 5.13 9.30 -8.82
N GLY A 102 6.27 9.43 -9.50
CA GLY A 102 7.56 9.71 -8.86
C GLY A 102 7.55 11.01 -8.05
N LEU A 103 7.01 12.09 -8.63
CA LEU A 103 6.89 13.39 -7.96
C LEU A 103 5.98 13.31 -6.73
N ARG A 104 4.80 12.68 -6.85
CA ARG A 104 3.87 12.47 -5.74
C ARG A 104 4.52 11.69 -4.59
N ASN A 105 5.32 10.68 -4.91
CA ASN A 105 6.08 9.95 -3.88
C ASN A 105 7.10 10.86 -3.17
N GLN A 106 7.77 11.78 -3.88
CA GLN A 106 8.69 12.73 -3.26
C GLN A 106 7.96 13.70 -2.31
N GLU A 107 6.79 14.20 -2.70
CA GLU A 107 5.96 15.07 -1.83
C GLU A 107 5.59 14.37 -0.51
N ILE A 108 5.21 13.09 -0.58
CA ILE A 108 4.92 12.29 0.61
C ILE A 108 6.16 12.13 1.49
N LEU A 109 7.31 11.81 0.90
CA LEU A 109 8.57 11.63 1.65
C LEU A 109 9.01 12.92 2.34
N GLU A 110 8.90 14.06 1.65
CA GLU A 110 9.22 15.38 2.20
C GLU A 110 8.29 15.76 3.37
N ALA A 111 7.00 15.46 3.26
CA ALA A 111 6.05 15.70 4.35
C ALA A 111 6.32 14.81 5.57
N VAL A 112 6.68 13.54 5.36
CA VAL A 112 7.08 12.63 6.45
C VAL A 112 8.34 13.13 7.15
N GLU A 113 9.35 13.57 6.38
CA GLU A 113 10.58 14.16 6.94
C GLU A 113 10.28 15.41 7.76
N THR A 114 9.48 16.32 7.21
CA THR A 114 9.09 17.57 7.87
C THR A 114 8.28 17.30 9.14
N SER A 115 7.31 16.41 9.08
CA SER A 115 6.51 16.00 10.24
C SER A 115 7.37 15.43 11.36
N ALA A 116 8.32 14.55 11.02
CA ALA A 116 9.21 13.93 12.01
C ALA A 116 10.16 14.95 12.66
N ARG A 117 10.69 15.89 11.87
CA ARG A 117 11.61 16.95 12.31
C ARG A 117 10.91 17.98 13.21
N ASP A 118 9.73 18.45 12.79
CA ASP A 118 9.04 19.58 13.44
C ASP A 118 7.92 19.14 14.40
N ARG A 119 7.64 17.83 14.46
CA ARG A 119 6.69 17.19 15.40
C ARG A 119 5.26 17.71 15.31
N HIS A 120 4.77 17.91 14.09
CA HIS A 120 3.37 18.24 13.83
C HIS A 120 2.89 17.51 12.57
N GLU A 121 1.58 17.44 12.39
CA GLU A 121 0.97 16.89 11.18
C GLU A 121 1.20 17.85 10.01
N VAL A 122 1.60 17.29 8.86
CA VAL A 122 1.88 18.07 7.64
C VAL A 122 0.84 17.69 6.60
N ASP A 123 0.09 18.68 6.15
CA ASP A 123 -0.83 18.50 5.03
C ASP A 123 -0.02 18.33 3.74
N LEU A 124 -0.38 17.31 2.97
CA LEU A 124 0.17 17.14 1.63
C LEU A 124 -0.45 18.18 0.69
N PRO A 125 0.33 18.76 -0.24
CA PRO A 125 -0.19 19.63 -1.27
C PRO A 125 -0.96 18.83 -2.34
N LEU A 126 -2.01 18.10 -1.96
CA LEU A 126 -2.80 17.34 -2.94
C LEU A 126 -3.83 18.25 -3.61
N ALA A 127 -3.39 18.93 -4.67
CA ALA A 127 -4.27 19.49 -5.69
C ALA A 127 -3.67 19.33 -7.10
N ALA A 128 -3.93 18.17 -7.72
CA ALA A 128 -4.23 18.01 -9.15
C ALA A 128 -4.83 16.63 -9.43
#